data_AF-A0A0F7VA71-F1
#
_entry.id   AF-A0A0F7VA71-F1
#
_cell.length_a   1.000
_cell.length_b   1.000
_cell.length_c   1.000
_cell.angle_alpha   90.00
_cell.angle_beta   90.00
_cell.angle_gamma   90.00
#
_symmetry.space_group_name_H-M   'P 1'
#
loop_
_entity.id
_entity.type
_entity.pdbx_description
1 polymer ?
#
loop_
_entity_poly.entity_id
_entity_poly.type
_entity_poly.pdbx_seq_one_letter_code
_entity_poly.pdbx_strand_id
1 'polypeptide(L)'
;MESVSGSSEAASAGGAGEGAPLSEVTALESLFDYAFERYRSLVDSFSNAFEEEDGDSSSSDPSGDAHMSRAADLLVQLLGKDGLEALQDEGKQPSSTSSPLAVRTETVNKLTLCFKGCARAVEHLSLFSVGEDWDEIATRNLRYLMVPYLLGRLSLECPDLHRRLHALKEAQIFFREFMAGVERLGVCRRDDLRSFDSIVDALQQSADSSEAGPAGFSSFREPGPQSPAARRDELVARAKFEKEVDTKIAALLRKRREAARRGRTEDGDPVDGIDEEEERAFWASLLSRAAAETVTQMGLILREQPLLSMRMQDEGQRRGGLETSDSRMHPSRAAQSSGESARKPWVYTIKDRTDLRRLYREKVFTPGHNLPSMSLAECAAIEMEMEVNQIGAAKPKVVEEYSTAQAQAEREEEKELEERAWDDWKDDNPKGSGNKMRNKG
;
A
#
# COMPACT_ATOMS: atom_id res chain seq x y z
N MET A 1 51.75 -75.73 30.97
CA MET A 1 51.20 -75.60 32.34
C MET A 1 50.33 -74.36 32.37
N GLU A 2 49.03 -74.61 32.30
CA GLU A 2 47.90 -73.94 32.97
C GLU A 2 47.78 -72.40 33.02
N SER A 3 46.84 -71.91 32.20
CA SER A 3 45.66 -71.08 32.53
C SER A 3 45.54 -70.39 33.90
N VAL A 4 45.23 -69.07 33.88
CA VAL A 4 44.05 -68.48 34.55
C VAL A 4 43.52 -67.29 33.72
N SER A 5 42.20 -67.29 33.56
CA SER A 5 41.30 -66.37 32.86
C SER A 5 40.97 -65.08 33.62
N GLY A 6 40.65 -64.00 32.89
CA GLY A 6 40.03 -62.79 33.41
C GLY A 6 39.42 -61.94 32.29
N SER A 7 38.11 -62.08 32.09
CA SER A 7 37.30 -61.23 31.21
C SER A 7 37.04 -59.87 31.85
N SER A 8 37.13 -58.78 31.08
CA SER A 8 36.30 -57.60 31.31
C SER A 8 35.97 -56.95 29.96
N GLU A 9 34.70 -57.06 29.56
CA GLU A 9 34.08 -56.26 28.53
C GLU A 9 34.19 -54.77 28.87
N ALA A 10 34.77 -53.98 27.98
CA ALA A 10 34.63 -52.53 28.00
C ALA A 10 33.47 -52.15 27.06
N ALA A 11 32.31 -51.93 27.69
CA ALA A 11 31.15 -51.32 27.05
C ALA A 11 31.50 -49.91 26.57
N SER A 12 31.43 -49.70 25.25
CA SER A 12 31.43 -48.38 24.63
C SER A 12 30.12 -47.68 24.96
N ALA A 13 30.09 -46.92 26.05
CA ALA A 13 28.98 -46.04 26.39
C ALA A 13 28.93 -44.85 25.41
N GLY A 14 27.74 -44.60 24.88
CA GLY A 14 27.47 -43.64 23.83
C GLY A 14 27.82 -42.19 24.20
N GLY A 15 28.62 -41.58 23.33
CA GLY A 15 28.67 -40.13 23.19
C GLY A 15 27.48 -39.69 22.33
N ALA A 16 26.70 -38.74 22.86
CA ALA A 16 25.66 -38.02 22.15
C ALA A 16 26.19 -37.50 20.80
N GLY A 17 25.43 -37.73 19.73
CA GLY A 17 25.79 -37.27 18.39
C GLY A 17 25.85 -35.74 18.33
N GLU A 18 27.04 -35.18 18.39
CA GLU A 18 27.36 -33.91 17.72
C GLU A 18 27.14 -34.14 16.22
N GLY A 19 26.03 -33.63 15.70
CA GLY A 19 25.73 -33.69 14.27
C GLY A 19 26.80 -32.94 13.49
N ALA A 20 27.29 -33.54 12.40
CA ALA A 20 28.22 -32.90 11.48
C ALA A 20 27.67 -31.53 11.03
N PRO A 21 28.54 -30.51 10.84
CA PRO A 21 28.09 -29.19 10.37
C PRO A 21 27.38 -29.34 9.02
N LEU A 22 26.17 -28.78 8.93
CA LEU A 22 25.41 -28.77 7.68
C LEU A 22 26.21 -28.05 6.59
N SER A 23 26.10 -28.51 5.34
CA SER A 23 26.59 -27.73 4.20
C SER A 23 25.92 -26.36 4.21
N GLU A 24 26.68 -25.31 3.88
CA GLU A 24 26.17 -23.92 3.80
C GLU A 24 24.92 -23.83 2.91
N VAL A 25 24.86 -24.64 1.84
CA VAL A 25 23.70 -24.74 0.95
C VAL A 25 22.49 -25.27 1.71
N THR A 26 22.59 -26.43 2.37
CA THR A 26 21.48 -27.03 3.13
C THR A 26 20.99 -26.12 4.27
N ALA A 27 21.89 -25.36 4.87
CA ALA A 27 21.55 -24.39 5.90
C ALA A 27 20.81 -23.18 5.33
N LEU A 28 21.18 -22.68 4.13
CA LEU A 28 20.40 -21.67 3.40
C LEU A 28 19.00 -22.20 3.03
N GLU A 29 18.90 -23.44 2.52
CA GLU A 29 17.60 -24.06 2.22
C GLU A 29 16.70 -24.09 3.46
N SER A 30 17.24 -24.56 4.59
CA SER A 30 16.52 -24.65 5.86
C SER A 30 16.07 -23.28 6.38
N LEU A 31 16.94 -22.26 6.31
CA LEU A 31 16.63 -20.90 6.75
C LEU A 31 15.53 -20.27 5.88
N PHE A 32 15.64 -20.43 4.56
CA PHE A 32 14.65 -19.88 3.63
C PHE A 32 13.29 -20.55 3.82
N ASP A 33 13.25 -21.88 3.92
CA ASP A 33 11.99 -22.63 4.08
C ASP A 33 11.28 -22.26 5.40
N TYR A 34 12.03 -22.16 6.50
CA TYR A 34 11.50 -21.65 7.77
C TYR A 34 10.91 -20.24 7.65
N ALA A 35 11.67 -19.30 7.06
CA ALA A 35 11.24 -17.92 6.93
C ALA A 35 10.03 -17.79 6.00
N PHE A 36 10.01 -18.54 4.90
CA PHE A 36 8.95 -18.51 3.90
C PHE A 36 7.64 -19.09 4.43
N GLU A 37 7.69 -20.19 5.20
CA GLU A 37 6.52 -20.77 5.84
C GLU A 37 5.90 -19.81 6.88
N ARG A 38 6.75 -19.20 7.72
CA ARG A 38 6.30 -18.18 8.70
C ARG A 38 5.77 -16.92 8.02
N TYR A 39 6.38 -16.49 6.91
CA TYR A 39 5.87 -15.37 6.10
C TYR A 39 4.49 -15.69 5.52
N ARG A 40 4.29 -16.92 5.04
CA ARG A 40 2.98 -17.36 4.56
C ARG A 40 1.93 -17.31 5.68
N SER A 41 2.23 -17.85 6.86
CA SER A 41 1.30 -17.75 8.00
C SER A 41 0.99 -16.31 8.38
N LEU A 42 2.00 -15.42 8.33
CA LEU A 42 1.81 -13.99 8.53
C LEU A 42 0.81 -13.43 7.52
N VAL A 43 0.96 -13.71 6.22
CA VAL A 43 0.06 -13.24 5.15
C VAL A 43 -1.35 -13.84 5.27
N ASP A 44 -1.46 -15.14 5.55
CA ASP A 44 -2.75 -15.84 5.69
C ASP A 44 -3.54 -15.29 6.89
N SER A 45 -2.87 -14.86 7.97
CA SER A 45 -3.52 -14.22 9.12
C SER A 45 -4.28 -12.94 8.77
N PHE A 46 -3.93 -12.26 7.66
CA PHE A 46 -4.68 -11.10 7.18
C PHE A 46 -5.92 -11.49 6.40
N SER A 47 -5.84 -12.58 5.64
CA SER A 47 -6.93 -13.05 4.79
C SER A 47 -8.04 -13.65 5.64
N ASN A 48 -7.67 -14.46 6.64
CA ASN A 48 -8.61 -15.11 7.54
C ASN A 48 -9.23 -14.15 8.58
N ALA A 49 -8.69 -12.94 8.77
CA ALA A 49 -9.33 -11.92 9.61
C ALA A 49 -10.65 -11.39 9.01
N PHE A 50 -10.99 -11.80 7.78
CA PHE A 50 -12.19 -11.38 7.05
C PHE A 50 -13.20 -12.51 6.78
N GLU A 51 -12.82 -13.77 7.02
CA GLU A 51 -13.73 -14.93 6.90
C GLU A 51 -14.18 -15.36 8.30
N GLU A 52 -15.47 -15.20 8.61
CA GLU A 52 -16.08 -15.75 9.82
C GLU A 52 -15.96 -17.28 9.80
N GLU A 53 -15.43 -17.82 10.90
CA GLU A 53 -15.51 -19.19 11.42
C GLU A 53 -15.80 -20.32 10.41
N ASP A 54 -14.75 -21.09 10.08
CA ASP A 54 -14.76 -22.56 10.15
C ASP A 54 -13.37 -23.12 9.82
N GLY A 55 -12.65 -23.64 10.82
CA GLY A 55 -11.43 -24.41 10.57
C GLY A 55 -10.43 -24.40 11.72
N ASP A 56 -10.48 -25.46 12.52
CA ASP A 56 -9.51 -25.83 13.54
C ASP A 56 -8.05 -25.75 13.01
N SER A 57 -7.25 -24.83 13.57
CA SER A 57 -5.81 -24.76 13.32
C SER A 57 -5.05 -24.35 14.57
N SER A 58 -5.12 -25.19 15.59
CA SER A 58 -4.15 -25.21 16.68
C SER A 58 -3.26 -26.46 16.55
N SER A 59 -2.26 -26.41 15.68
CA SER A 59 -1.12 -27.33 15.75
C SER A 59 0.14 -26.54 16.08
N SER A 60 0.51 -26.53 17.36
CA SER A 60 1.87 -26.18 17.79
C SER A 60 2.83 -27.21 17.20
N ASP A 61 3.52 -26.87 16.12
CA ASP A 61 4.40 -27.78 15.40
C ASP A 61 5.81 -27.77 16.03
N PRO A 62 6.23 -28.83 16.75
CA PRO A 62 7.53 -28.88 17.45
C PRO A 62 8.73 -28.94 16.49
N SER A 63 8.49 -29.11 15.20
CA SER A 63 9.44 -29.08 14.09
C SER A 63 10.03 -27.69 13.84
N GLY A 64 9.27 -26.61 14.07
CA GLY A 64 9.70 -25.23 13.80
C GLY A 64 10.89 -24.76 14.66
N ASP A 65 11.00 -25.23 15.90
CA ASP A 65 12.08 -24.87 16.82
C ASP A 65 13.41 -25.57 16.47
N ALA A 66 13.36 -26.79 15.94
CA ALA A 66 14.55 -27.51 15.46
C ALA A 66 15.14 -26.88 14.18
N HIS A 67 14.32 -26.32 13.29
CA HIS A 67 14.78 -25.58 12.12
C HIS A 67 15.45 -24.25 12.52
N MET A 68 14.90 -23.54 13.51
CA MET A 68 15.52 -22.32 14.06
C MET A 68 16.89 -22.57 14.69
N SER A 69 17.04 -23.64 15.47
CA SER A 69 18.33 -23.97 16.08
C SER A 69 19.43 -24.25 15.04
N ARG A 70 19.08 -24.73 13.84
CA ARG A 70 20.03 -25.00 12.74
C ARG A 70 20.28 -23.77 11.86
N ALA A 71 19.26 -22.95 11.65
CA ALA A 71 19.35 -21.66 10.98
C ALA A 71 20.17 -20.63 11.79
N ALA A 72 20.09 -20.72 13.12
CA ALA A 72 20.85 -19.91 14.07
C ALA A 72 22.36 -19.99 13.83
N ASP A 73 22.93 -21.18 13.59
CA ASP A 73 24.37 -21.34 13.39
C ASP A 73 24.87 -20.62 12.13
N LEU A 74 24.10 -20.68 11.03
CA LEU A 74 24.41 -19.96 9.80
C LEU A 74 24.17 -18.45 9.92
N LEU A 75 23.14 -18.03 10.67
CA LEU A 75 22.93 -16.62 11.00
C LEU A 75 24.07 -16.06 11.86
N VAL A 76 24.62 -16.83 12.80
CA VAL A 76 25.81 -16.46 13.59
C VAL A 76 27.05 -16.37 12.71
N GLN A 77 27.24 -17.35 11.82
CA GLN A 77 28.39 -17.40 10.92
C GLN A 77 28.36 -16.23 9.92
N LEU A 78 27.18 -15.84 9.44
CA LEU A 78 27.03 -14.78 8.44
C LEU A 78 26.82 -13.40 9.05
N LEU A 79 26.00 -13.23 10.07
CA LEU A 79 25.65 -11.91 10.64
C LEU A 79 26.43 -11.54 11.91
N GLY A 80 27.25 -12.46 12.43
CA GLY A 80 27.96 -12.31 13.70
C GLY A 80 27.09 -12.70 14.90
N LYS A 81 27.70 -12.76 16.10
CA LYS A 81 27.03 -13.14 17.36
C LYS A 81 25.87 -12.21 17.73
N ASP A 82 25.99 -10.93 17.39
CA ASP A 82 25.01 -9.88 17.71
C ASP A 82 23.66 -10.09 17.02
N GLY A 83 23.64 -10.71 15.82
CA GLY A 83 22.40 -11.03 15.11
C GLY A 83 21.60 -12.16 15.76
N LEU A 84 22.28 -13.07 16.47
CA LEU A 84 21.65 -14.19 17.19
C LEU A 84 21.12 -13.76 18.56
N GLU A 85 21.84 -12.90 19.28
CA GLU A 85 21.37 -12.36 20.56
C GLU A 85 20.03 -11.63 20.38
N ALA A 86 19.84 -10.89 19.27
CA ALA A 86 18.56 -10.29 18.92
C ALA A 86 17.42 -11.30 18.60
N LEU A 87 17.74 -12.54 18.23
CA LEU A 87 16.77 -13.62 17.98
C LEU A 87 16.49 -14.46 19.24
N GLN A 88 17.50 -14.64 20.09
CA GLN A 88 17.43 -15.48 21.30
C GLN A 88 16.88 -14.74 22.52
N ASP A 89 17.18 -13.44 22.69
CA ASP A 89 16.65 -12.63 23.81
C ASP A 89 15.11 -12.42 23.69
N GLU A 90 14.59 -12.51 22.45
CA GLU A 90 13.15 -12.49 22.10
C GLU A 90 12.56 -13.92 21.98
N GLY A 91 13.33 -14.96 22.32
CA GLY A 91 12.87 -16.35 22.42
C GLY A 91 12.18 -16.67 23.76
N LYS A 92 12.15 -15.69 24.68
CA LYS A 92 11.24 -15.73 25.83
C LYS A 92 9.84 -15.66 25.26
N GLN A 93 9.12 -16.78 25.33
CA GLN A 93 7.69 -16.89 25.00
C GLN A 93 7.00 -15.55 25.30
N PRO A 94 6.28 -14.95 24.34
CA PRO A 94 5.55 -13.72 24.61
C PRO A 94 4.78 -13.99 25.89
N SER A 95 5.03 -13.20 26.93
CA SER A 95 4.20 -13.28 28.12
C SER A 95 2.75 -13.19 27.63
N SER A 96 1.84 -13.95 28.24
CA SER A 96 0.41 -14.05 27.86
C SER A 96 -0.36 -12.71 27.88
N THR A 97 0.36 -11.60 27.99
CA THR A 97 -0.03 -10.20 28.10
C THR A 97 0.44 -9.33 26.92
N SER A 98 1.16 -9.86 25.92
CA SER A 98 1.62 -9.07 24.77
C SER A 98 0.46 -8.71 23.83
N SER A 99 0.46 -7.47 23.31
CA SER A 99 -0.58 -7.02 22.37
C SER A 99 -0.43 -7.69 21.01
N PRO A 100 -1.52 -7.94 20.24
CA PRO A 100 -1.43 -8.52 18.89
C PRO A 100 -0.49 -7.75 17.94
N LEU A 101 -0.41 -6.42 18.09
CA LEU A 101 0.51 -5.59 17.31
C LEU A 101 1.98 -5.81 17.69
N ALA A 102 2.26 -6.08 18.98
CA ALA A 102 3.62 -6.38 19.44
C ALA A 102 4.09 -7.73 18.87
N VAL A 103 3.27 -8.78 18.99
CA VAL A 103 3.56 -10.11 18.41
C VAL A 103 3.80 -10.04 16.90
N ARG A 104 2.99 -9.23 16.21
CA ARG A 104 3.16 -8.98 14.77
C ARG A 104 4.48 -8.30 14.46
N THR A 105 4.82 -7.24 15.18
CA THR A 105 6.06 -6.47 14.95
C THR A 105 7.28 -7.35 15.21
N GLU A 106 7.25 -8.17 16.26
CA GLU A 106 8.27 -9.16 16.57
C GLU A 106 8.42 -10.19 15.44
N THR A 107 7.30 -10.72 14.93
CA THR A 107 7.30 -11.66 13.80
C THR A 107 7.92 -11.04 12.56
N VAL A 108 7.56 -9.81 12.21
CA VAL A 108 8.12 -9.06 11.08
C VAL A 108 9.63 -8.85 11.24
N ASN A 109 10.10 -8.50 12.45
CA ASN A 109 11.52 -8.32 12.73
C ASN A 109 12.30 -9.64 12.56
N LYS A 110 11.77 -10.76 13.11
CA LYS A 110 12.37 -12.10 12.98
C LYS A 110 12.46 -12.52 11.52
N LEU A 111 11.39 -12.35 10.75
CA LEU A 111 11.37 -12.63 9.31
C LEU A 111 12.37 -11.76 8.54
N THR A 112 12.41 -10.46 8.83
CA THR A 112 13.35 -9.51 8.18
C THR A 112 14.79 -9.97 8.39
N LEU A 113 15.14 -10.39 9.60
CA LEU A 113 16.48 -10.88 9.90
C LEU A 113 16.79 -12.19 9.18
N CYS A 114 15.85 -13.14 9.14
CA CYS A 114 16.02 -14.40 8.42
C CYS A 114 16.25 -14.18 6.92
N PHE A 115 15.46 -13.30 6.28
CA PHE A 115 15.63 -13.01 4.85
C PHE A 115 16.89 -12.18 4.57
N LYS A 116 17.33 -11.30 5.49
CA LYS A 116 18.66 -10.65 5.39
C LYS A 116 19.79 -11.69 5.46
N GLY A 117 19.65 -12.70 6.32
CA GLY A 117 20.55 -13.86 6.36
C GLY A 117 20.55 -14.64 5.05
N CYS A 118 19.37 -14.91 4.47
CA CYS A 118 19.24 -15.56 3.16
C CYS A 118 19.94 -14.75 2.07
N ALA A 119 19.72 -13.43 2.01
CA ALA A 119 20.35 -12.56 1.01
C ALA A 119 21.88 -12.63 1.08
N ARG A 120 22.44 -12.57 2.31
CA ARG A 120 23.88 -12.68 2.52
C ARG A 120 24.44 -14.05 2.15
N ALA A 121 23.70 -15.12 2.44
CA ALA A 121 24.09 -16.48 2.06
C ALA A 121 24.07 -16.68 0.54
N VAL A 122 23.06 -16.15 -0.15
CA VAL A 122 22.95 -16.18 -1.61
C VAL A 122 24.15 -15.47 -2.27
N GLU A 123 24.55 -14.32 -1.73
CA GLU A 123 25.74 -13.58 -2.16
C GLU A 123 27.03 -14.35 -1.87
N HIS A 124 27.20 -14.86 -0.65
CA HIS A 124 28.38 -15.63 -0.23
C HIS A 124 28.59 -16.88 -1.09
N LEU A 125 27.52 -17.60 -1.38
CA LEU A 125 27.53 -18.80 -2.21
C LEU A 125 27.59 -18.47 -3.71
N SER A 126 27.50 -17.19 -4.09
CA SER A 126 27.50 -16.72 -5.48
C SER A 126 26.50 -17.50 -6.34
N LEU A 127 25.27 -17.69 -5.83
CA LEU A 127 24.25 -18.51 -6.51
C LEU A 127 23.76 -17.91 -7.84
N PHE A 128 24.01 -16.62 -8.05
CA PHE A 128 23.68 -15.89 -9.25
C PHE A 128 24.89 -15.10 -9.73
N SER A 129 25.19 -15.20 -11.02
CA SER A 129 26.19 -14.37 -11.69
C SER A 129 25.54 -13.22 -12.46
N VAL A 130 26.28 -12.14 -12.68
CA VAL A 130 25.81 -10.94 -13.40
C VAL A 130 25.53 -11.22 -14.88
N GLY A 131 26.18 -12.23 -15.46
CA GLY A 131 26.02 -12.60 -16.87
C GLY A 131 25.15 -13.82 -17.13
N GLU A 132 24.46 -14.35 -16.10
CA GLU A 132 23.62 -15.54 -16.25
C GLU A 132 22.27 -15.22 -16.89
N ASP A 133 21.89 -16.04 -17.87
CA ASP A 133 20.56 -16.05 -18.46
C ASP A 133 19.57 -16.88 -17.61
N TRP A 134 18.27 -16.69 -17.83
CA TRP A 134 17.21 -17.40 -17.10
C TRP A 134 17.37 -18.92 -17.11
N ASP A 135 17.79 -19.50 -18.23
CA ASP A 135 17.92 -20.95 -18.41
C ASP A 135 19.17 -21.54 -17.73
N GLU A 136 20.15 -20.71 -17.39
CA GLU A 136 21.42 -21.13 -16.77
C GLU A 136 21.31 -21.33 -15.26
N ILE A 137 20.31 -20.71 -14.63
CA ILE A 137 20.08 -20.82 -13.18
C ILE A 137 19.44 -22.17 -12.85
N ALA A 138 19.97 -22.91 -11.87
CA ALA A 138 19.33 -24.15 -11.43
C ALA A 138 17.89 -23.89 -10.92
N THR A 139 16.91 -24.72 -11.33
CA THR A 139 15.48 -24.53 -11.01
C THR A 139 15.23 -24.37 -9.50
N ARG A 140 15.97 -25.12 -8.67
CA ARG A 140 15.92 -25.02 -7.20
C ARG A 140 16.34 -23.67 -6.61
N ASN A 141 17.18 -22.91 -7.33
CA ASN A 141 17.74 -21.64 -6.87
C ASN A 141 16.82 -20.46 -7.22
N LEU A 142 15.88 -20.63 -8.15
CA LEU A 142 14.97 -19.57 -8.60
C LEU A 142 14.17 -18.94 -7.46
N ARG A 143 13.86 -19.72 -6.41
CA ARG A 143 13.18 -19.24 -5.20
C ARG A 143 13.91 -18.09 -4.50
N TYR A 144 15.24 -18.05 -4.57
CA TYR A 144 16.03 -17.02 -3.89
C TYR A 144 15.97 -15.65 -4.58
N LEU A 145 15.53 -15.60 -5.85
CA LEU A 145 15.24 -14.33 -6.54
C LEU A 145 14.08 -13.57 -5.87
N MET A 146 13.26 -14.23 -5.06
CA MET A 146 12.18 -13.59 -4.28
C MET A 146 12.68 -12.86 -3.04
N VAL A 147 13.91 -13.11 -2.57
CA VAL A 147 14.40 -12.57 -1.29
C VAL A 147 14.35 -11.04 -1.23
N PRO A 148 14.82 -10.27 -2.23
CA PRO A 148 14.73 -8.82 -2.19
C PRO A 148 13.26 -8.34 -2.21
N TYR A 149 12.38 -8.99 -2.98
CA TYR A 149 10.94 -8.69 -2.96
C TYR A 149 10.33 -8.87 -1.56
N LEU A 150 10.61 -9.99 -0.89
CA LEU A 150 10.10 -10.29 0.44
C LEU A 150 10.61 -9.30 1.48
N LEU A 151 11.89 -8.90 1.40
CA LEU A 151 12.46 -7.85 2.24
C LEU A 151 11.77 -6.50 2.02
N GLY A 152 11.51 -6.12 0.77
CA GLY A 152 10.75 -4.90 0.44
C GLY A 152 9.34 -4.93 1.04
N ARG A 153 8.64 -6.06 0.94
CA ARG A 153 7.31 -6.26 1.55
C ARG A 153 7.35 -6.14 3.08
N LEU A 154 8.33 -6.75 3.73
CA LEU A 154 8.49 -6.68 5.19
C LEU A 154 8.86 -5.27 5.66
N SER A 155 9.66 -4.52 4.90
CA SER A 155 9.94 -3.11 5.21
C SER A 155 8.67 -2.24 5.19
N LEU A 156 7.67 -2.58 4.37
CA LEU A 156 6.38 -1.90 4.38
C LEU A 156 5.52 -2.23 5.61
N GLU A 157 5.89 -3.22 6.43
CA GLU A 157 5.20 -3.59 7.67
C GLU A 157 5.72 -2.82 8.89
N CYS A 158 5.87 -1.49 8.74
CA CYS A 158 6.37 -0.60 9.79
C CYS A 158 5.23 0.28 10.34
N PRO A 159 4.68 0.00 11.55
CA PRO A 159 3.61 0.78 12.16
C PRO A 159 4.11 2.08 12.82
N ASP A 160 5.39 2.17 13.17
CA ASP A 160 5.98 3.34 13.81
C ASP A 160 6.16 4.47 12.80
N LEU A 161 5.44 5.57 13.03
CA LEU A 161 5.46 6.76 12.20
C LEU A 161 6.86 7.36 12.04
N HIS A 162 7.66 7.40 13.11
CA HIS A 162 8.99 8.02 13.07
C HIS A 162 9.99 7.19 12.27
N ARG A 163 9.78 5.88 12.23
CA ARG A 163 10.59 4.94 11.43
C ARG A 163 10.05 4.71 10.03
N ARG A 164 8.77 5.05 9.78
CA ARG A 164 8.09 4.81 8.51
C ARG A 164 8.85 5.37 7.31
N LEU A 165 9.33 6.62 7.40
CA LEU A 165 10.07 7.24 6.29
C LEU A 165 11.36 6.47 5.94
N HIS A 166 12.09 6.01 6.95
CA HIS A 166 13.26 5.15 6.74
C HIS A 166 12.86 3.81 6.13
N ALA A 167 11.80 3.19 6.65
CA ALA A 167 11.30 1.91 6.18
C ALA A 167 10.84 1.98 4.69
N LEU A 168 10.23 3.09 4.26
CA LEU A 168 9.90 3.32 2.86
C LEU A 168 11.15 3.41 1.97
N LYS A 169 12.22 4.06 2.43
CA LYS A 169 13.50 4.12 1.70
C LYS A 169 14.17 2.75 1.62
N GLU A 170 14.11 1.98 2.70
CA GLU A 170 14.62 0.60 2.74
C GLU A 170 13.84 -0.29 1.76
N ALA A 171 12.51 -0.19 1.74
CA ALA A 171 11.66 -0.89 0.76
C ALA A 171 12.02 -0.52 -0.69
N GLN A 172 12.32 0.75 -0.98
CA GLN A 172 12.76 1.19 -2.31
C GLN A 172 14.04 0.48 -2.76
N ILE A 173 15.03 0.36 -1.87
CA ILE A 173 16.30 -0.32 -2.16
C ILE A 173 16.04 -1.78 -2.54
N PHE A 174 15.27 -2.50 -1.72
CA PHE A 174 14.98 -3.90 -1.95
C PHE A 174 14.14 -4.16 -3.21
N PHE A 175 13.16 -3.30 -3.48
CA PHE A 175 12.36 -3.40 -4.71
C PHE A 175 13.16 -3.07 -5.97
N ARG A 176 14.12 -2.13 -5.91
CA ARG A 176 15.02 -1.85 -7.03
C ARG A 176 15.95 -3.02 -7.31
N GLU A 177 16.52 -3.63 -6.26
CA GLU A 177 17.34 -4.84 -6.38
C GLU A 177 16.53 -6.00 -7.01
N PHE A 178 15.30 -6.20 -6.53
CA PHE A 178 14.39 -7.21 -7.09
C PHE A 178 14.13 -6.96 -8.59
N MET A 179 13.72 -5.74 -8.94
CA MET A 179 13.36 -5.37 -10.32
C MET A 179 14.56 -5.50 -11.27
N ALA A 180 15.75 -5.09 -10.85
CA ALA A 180 16.97 -5.28 -11.64
C ALA A 180 17.26 -6.77 -11.89
N GLY A 181 17.03 -7.64 -10.90
CA GLY A 181 17.17 -9.08 -11.05
C GLY A 181 16.20 -9.68 -12.07
N VAL A 182 14.90 -9.36 -11.98
CA VAL A 182 13.89 -9.88 -12.91
C VAL A 182 13.93 -9.25 -14.30
N GLU A 183 14.44 -8.01 -14.42
CA GLU A 183 14.73 -7.37 -15.70
C GLU A 183 15.87 -8.09 -16.42
N ARG A 184 17.00 -8.28 -15.74
CA ARG A 184 18.18 -8.98 -16.29
C ARG A 184 17.82 -10.36 -16.83
N LEU A 185 16.99 -11.10 -16.09
CA LEU A 185 16.57 -12.45 -16.47
C LEU A 185 15.40 -12.48 -17.47
N GLY A 186 14.87 -11.32 -17.88
CA GLY A 186 13.78 -11.25 -18.86
C GLY A 186 12.43 -11.82 -18.38
N VAL A 187 12.22 -11.93 -17.07
CA VAL A 187 11.00 -12.51 -16.46
C VAL A 187 9.90 -11.46 -16.25
N CYS A 188 10.29 -10.18 -16.23
CA CYS A 188 9.38 -9.06 -16.04
C CYS A 188 8.73 -8.59 -17.35
N ARG A 189 7.47 -8.14 -17.28
CA ARG A 189 6.80 -7.53 -18.43
C ARG A 189 7.41 -6.16 -18.74
N ARG A 190 7.52 -5.86 -20.04
CA ARG A 190 8.01 -4.56 -20.51
C ARG A 190 7.17 -3.38 -20.03
N ASP A 191 5.86 -3.57 -19.88
CA ASP A 191 4.97 -2.52 -19.37
C ASP A 191 5.26 -2.22 -17.89
N ASP A 192 5.47 -3.27 -17.08
CA ASP A 192 5.78 -3.13 -15.66
C ASP A 192 7.15 -2.47 -15.46
N LEU A 193 8.15 -2.80 -16.28
CA LEU A 193 9.46 -2.10 -16.29
C LEU A 193 9.31 -0.62 -16.60
N ARG A 194 8.59 -0.25 -17.68
CA ARG A 194 8.38 1.17 -18.02
C ARG A 194 7.68 1.93 -16.90
N SER A 195 6.64 1.33 -16.31
CA SER A 195 5.93 1.96 -15.19
C SER A 195 6.81 2.06 -13.96
N PHE A 196 7.67 1.06 -13.68
CA PHE A 196 8.65 1.10 -12.61
C PHE A 196 9.65 2.24 -12.79
N ASP A 197 10.28 2.35 -13.96
CA ASP A 197 11.27 3.38 -14.28
C ASP A 197 10.66 4.78 -14.13
N SER A 198 9.45 4.98 -14.66
CA SER A 198 8.74 6.25 -14.53
C SER A 198 8.44 6.62 -13.07
N ILE A 199 8.24 5.65 -12.19
CA ILE A 199 8.04 5.89 -10.75
C ILE A 199 9.38 6.20 -10.07
N VAL A 200 10.45 5.47 -10.40
CA VAL A 200 11.80 5.71 -9.88
C VAL A 200 12.28 7.12 -10.24
N ASP A 201 12.08 7.55 -11.49
CA ASP A 201 12.41 8.90 -11.94
C ASP A 201 11.63 9.98 -11.15
N ALA A 202 10.34 9.75 -10.90
CA ALA A 202 9.53 10.66 -10.10
C ALA A 202 9.96 10.72 -8.63
N LEU A 203 10.35 9.57 -8.05
CA LEU A 203 10.92 9.50 -6.70
C LEU A 203 12.23 10.30 -6.60
N GLN A 204 13.12 10.16 -7.60
CA GLN A 204 14.39 10.90 -7.65
C GLN A 204 14.17 12.41 -7.75
N GLN A 205 13.27 12.85 -8.65
CA GLN A 205 12.92 14.27 -8.80
C GLN A 205 12.32 14.86 -7.51
N SER A 206 11.53 14.08 -6.78
CA SER A 206 10.96 14.50 -5.49
C SER A 206 12.03 14.68 -4.40
N ALA A 207 13.08 13.85 -4.41
CA ALA A 207 14.20 13.95 -3.49
C ALA A 207 15.03 15.21 -3.77
N ASP A 208 15.38 15.45 -5.04
CA ASP A 208 16.20 16.59 -5.44
C ASP A 208 15.48 17.94 -5.20
N SER A 209 14.15 17.97 -5.36
CA SER A 209 13.34 19.16 -5.11
C SER A 209 13.23 19.53 -3.62
N SER A 210 13.44 18.57 -2.71
CA SER A 210 13.33 18.78 -1.27
C SER A 210 14.52 19.54 -0.67
N GLU A 211 15.66 19.62 -1.37
CA GLU A 211 16.82 20.42 -0.96
C GLU A 211 16.73 21.90 -1.42
N ALA A 212 15.83 22.22 -2.35
CA ALA A 212 15.69 23.55 -2.94
C ALA A 212 14.54 24.39 -2.32
N GLY A 213 14.52 24.52 -0.98
CA GLY A 213 13.65 25.48 -0.27
C GLY A 213 12.13 25.26 -0.38
N PRO A 214 11.30 26.08 0.29
CA PRO A 214 9.86 25.87 0.39
C PRO A 214 9.15 26.38 -0.87
N ALA A 215 9.32 25.66 -1.99
CA ALA A 215 8.51 25.86 -3.18
C ALA A 215 7.13 25.22 -2.95
N GLY A 216 6.10 26.07 -2.85
CA GLY A 216 4.72 25.63 -2.66
C GLY A 216 4.30 24.61 -3.71
N PHE A 217 3.67 23.52 -3.24
CA PHE A 217 2.89 22.52 -3.99
C PHE A 217 3.22 22.45 -5.49
N SER A 218 4.47 22.10 -5.83
CA SER A 218 4.80 21.78 -7.22
C SER A 218 3.90 20.61 -7.62
N SER A 219 3.09 20.80 -8.66
CA SER A 219 2.06 19.86 -9.08
C SER A 219 2.70 18.49 -9.25
N PHE A 220 2.41 17.58 -8.30
CA PHE A 220 2.86 16.20 -8.36
C PHE A 220 2.33 15.61 -9.66
N ARG A 221 3.20 15.52 -10.67
CA ARG A 221 2.84 14.91 -11.95
C ARG A 221 2.90 13.41 -11.75
N GLU A 222 1.73 12.82 -11.59
CA GLU A 222 1.60 11.38 -11.41
C GLU A 222 2.19 10.65 -12.63
N PRO A 223 3.09 9.68 -12.41
CA PRO A 223 3.66 8.83 -13.45
C PRO A 223 2.57 8.17 -14.30
N GLY A 224 2.86 7.98 -15.59
CA GLY A 224 1.97 7.27 -16.52
C GLY A 224 1.02 8.16 -17.32
N PRO A 225 -0.03 7.56 -17.92
CA PRO A 225 -0.90 8.22 -18.87
C PRO A 225 -1.65 9.40 -18.25
N GLN A 226 -1.77 10.48 -19.01
CA GLN A 226 -2.40 11.73 -18.55
C GLN A 226 -3.92 11.69 -18.74
N SER A 227 -4.43 10.92 -19.71
CA SER A 227 -5.86 10.83 -19.97
C SER A 227 -6.53 9.83 -19.01
N PRO A 228 -7.73 10.14 -18.47
CA PRO A 228 -8.46 9.22 -17.60
C PRO A 228 -8.78 7.87 -18.27
N ALA A 229 -9.04 7.88 -19.58
CA ALA A 229 -9.29 6.67 -20.36
C ALA A 229 -8.05 5.77 -20.39
N ALA A 230 -6.89 6.31 -20.74
CA ALA A 230 -5.66 5.52 -20.79
C ALA A 230 -5.23 5.00 -19.41
N ARG A 231 -5.46 5.76 -18.33
CA ARG A 231 -5.26 5.27 -16.94
C ARG A 231 -6.16 4.09 -16.61
N ARG A 232 -7.43 4.17 -17.00
CA ARG A 232 -8.38 3.06 -16.81
C ARG A 232 -7.94 1.84 -17.61
N ASP A 233 -7.54 2.02 -18.86
CA ASP A 233 -7.14 0.93 -19.74
C ASP A 233 -5.88 0.23 -19.21
N GLU A 234 -4.89 0.98 -18.72
CA GLU A 234 -3.69 0.43 -18.06
C GLU A 234 -4.07 -0.37 -16.80
N LEU A 235 -4.94 0.18 -15.94
CA LEU A 235 -5.39 -0.52 -14.73
C LEU A 235 -6.13 -1.82 -15.08
N VAL A 236 -6.99 -1.79 -16.11
CA VAL A 236 -7.71 -2.97 -16.59
C VAL A 236 -6.75 -4.00 -17.18
N ALA A 237 -5.76 -3.58 -17.97
CA ALA A 237 -4.76 -4.46 -18.54
C ALA A 237 -3.93 -5.15 -17.44
N ARG A 238 -3.52 -4.39 -16.42
CA ARG A 238 -2.80 -4.91 -15.25
C ARG A 238 -3.63 -5.91 -14.46
N ALA A 239 -4.88 -5.57 -14.13
CA ALA A 239 -5.76 -6.47 -13.39
C ALA A 239 -6.08 -7.76 -14.17
N LYS A 240 -6.21 -7.69 -15.49
CA LYS A 240 -6.38 -8.87 -16.35
C LYS A 240 -5.15 -9.77 -16.28
N PHE A 241 -3.96 -9.20 -16.42
CA PHE A 241 -2.70 -9.93 -16.32
C PHE A 241 -2.52 -10.58 -14.94
N GLU A 242 -2.71 -9.81 -13.86
CA GLU A 242 -2.58 -10.34 -12.49
C GLU A 242 -3.52 -11.53 -12.29
N LYS A 243 -4.78 -11.43 -12.75
CA LYS A 243 -5.74 -12.54 -12.69
C LYS A 243 -5.28 -13.75 -13.50
N GLU A 244 -4.78 -13.56 -14.72
CA GLU A 244 -4.28 -14.64 -15.56
C GLU A 244 -3.11 -15.37 -14.90
N VAL A 245 -2.13 -14.64 -14.39
CA VAL A 245 -0.96 -15.21 -13.72
C VAL A 245 -1.37 -15.92 -12.42
N ASP A 246 -2.27 -15.34 -11.63
CA ASP A 246 -2.79 -15.96 -10.42
C ASP A 246 -3.52 -17.27 -10.73
N THR A 247 -4.29 -17.33 -11.83
CA THR A 247 -4.92 -18.60 -12.27
C THR A 247 -3.91 -19.65 -12.68
N LYS A 248 -2.82 -19.26 -13.36
CA LYS A 248 -1.73 -20.16 -13.75
C LYS A 248 -0.99 -20.72 -12.53
N ILE A 249 -0.65 -19.85 -11.57
CA ILE A 249 -0.03 -20.24 -10.29
C ILE A 249 -0.95 -21.22 -9.54
N ALA A 250 -2.24 -20.90 -9.42
CA ALA A 250 -3.21 -21.73 -8.73
C ALA A 250 -3.36 -23.12 -9.39
N ALA A 251 -3.35 -23.20 -10.73
CA ALA A 251 -3.41 -24.46 -11.46
C ALA A 251 -2.20 -25.35 -11.18
N LEU A 252 -0.98 -24.80 -11.21
CA LEU A 252 0.25 -25.54 -10.90
C LEU A 252 0.29 -26.00 -9.44
N LEU A 253 -0.11 -25.16 -8.49
CA LEU A 253 -0.23 -25.53 -7.08
C LEU A 253 -1.30 -26.59 -6.83
N ARG A 254 -2.38 -26.59 -7.61
CA ARG A 254 -3.42 -27.62 -7.55
C ARG A 254 -2.87 -28.94 -8.07
N LYS A 255 -2.19 -28.95 -9.22
CA LYS A 255 -1.54 -30.14 -9.79
C LYS A 255 -0.56 -30.77 -8.80
N ARG A 256 0.31 -29.95 -8.19
CA ARG A 256 1.25 -30.36 -7.13
C ARG A 256 0.52 -31.02 -5.94
N ARG A 257 -0.58 -30.42 -5.46
CA ARG A 257 -1.39 -30.98 -4.35
C ARG A 257 -2.09 -32.29 -4.72
N GLU A 258 -2.60 -32.41 -5.93
CA GLU A 258 -3.28 -33.62 -6.40
C GLU A 258 -2.32 -34.80 -6.53
N ALA A 259 -1.09 -34.57 -7.01
CA ALA A 259 -0.07 -35.60 -7.08
C ALA A 259 0.39 -36.08 -5.70
N ALA A 260 0.60 -35.14 -4.77
CA ALA A 260 0.91 -35.46 -3.38
C ALA A 260 -0.17 -36.33 -2.72
N ARG A 261 -1.45 -36.14 -3.09
CA ARG A 261 -2.57 -36.98 -2.62
C ARG A 261 -2.61 -38.37 -3.26
N ARG A 262 -2.25 -38.48 -4.56
CA ARG A 262 -2.23 -39.78 -5.26
C ARG A 262 -1.11 -40.68 -4.72
N GLY A 263 0.00 -40.10 -4.28
CA GLY A 263 1.07 -40.80 -3.57
C GLY A 263 1.93 -41.70 -4.46
N ARG A 264 1.32 -42.70 -5.12
CA ARG A 264 1.98 -43.62 -6.06
C ARG A 264 1.09 -43.92 -7.27
N THR A 265 1.72 -44.22 -8.41
CA THR A 265 1.07 -44.76 -9.60
C THR A 265 0.63 -46.21 -9.37
N GLU A 266 -0.15 -46.77 -10.30
CA GLU A 266 -0.54 -48.19 -10.27
C GLU A 266 0.67 -49.14 -10.28
N ASP A 267 1.80 -48.68 -10.85
CA ASP A 267 3.08 -49.40 -10.91
C ASP A 267 3.94 -49.25 -9.64
N GLY A 268 3.51 -48.45 -8.67
CA GLY A 268 4.19 -48.25 -7.38
C GLY A 268 5.24 -47.13 -7.35
N ASP A 269 5.44 -46.41 -8.46
CA ASP A 269 6.33 -45.25 -8.54
C ASP A 269 5.67 -44.00 -7.94
N PRO A 270 6.42 -43.08 -7.31
CA PRO A 270 5.88 -41.79 -6.87
C PRO A 270 5.24 -41.05 -8.06
N VAL A 271 4.05 -40.49 -7.86
CA VAL A 271 3.45 -39.63 -8.89
C VAL A 271 4.22 -38.31 -8.92
N ASP A 272 5.05 -38.11 -9.94
CA ASP A 272 5.68 -36.81 -10.18
C ASP A 272 4.60 -35.75 -10.39
N GLY A 273 4.61 -34.75 -9.50
CA GLY A 273 3.50 -33.80 -9.44
C GLY A 273 3.53 -32.75 -10.52
N ILE A 274 4.68 -32.11 -10.65
CA ILE A 274 5.00 -31.21 -11.75
C ILE A 274 6.42 -31.55 -12.20
N ASP A 275 6.68 -31.48 -13.50
CA ASP A 275 8.03 -31.67 -14.02
C ASP A 275 8.88 -30.40 -13.81
N GLU A 276 10.16 -30.46 -14.17
CA GLU A 276 11.09 -29.34 -14.00
C GLU A 276 10.69 -28.11 -14.84
N GLU A 277 10.14 -28.31 -16.04
CA GLU A 277 9.71 -27.22 -16.92
C GLU A 277 8.50 -26.49 -16.32
N GLU A 278 7.54 -27.22 -15.76
CA GLU A 278 6.41 -26.69 -15.04
C GLU A 278 6.82 -25.99 -13.74
N GLU A 279 7.81 -26.51 -13.01
CA GLU A 279 8.36 -25.84 -11.82
C GLU A 279 9.07 -24.54 -12.19
N ARG A 280 9.83 -24.53 -13.28
CA ARG A 280 10.45 -23.32 -13.82
C ARG A 280 9.39 -22.31 -14.27
N ALA A 281 8.34 -22.77 -14.94
CA ALA A 281 7.21 -21.92 -15.34
C ALA A 281 6.43 -21.38 -14.14
N PHE A 282 6.34 -22.12 -13.04
CA PHE A 282 5.77 -21.65 -11.77
C PHE A 282 6.59 -20.48 -11.23
N TRP A 283 7.92 -20.62 -11.12
CA TRP A 283 8.79 -19.55 -10.62
C TRP A 283 8.78 -18.33 -11.51
N ALA A 284 8.81 -18.50 -12.84
CA ALA A 284 8.66 -17.39 -13.78
C ALA A 284 7.34 -16.63 -13.55
N SER A 285 6.24 -17.36 -13.36
CA SER A 285 4.92 -16.78 -13.11
C SER A 285 4.89 -16.02 -11.77
N LEU A 286 5.47 -16.60 -10.71
CA LEU A 286 5.53 -15.98 -9.39
C LEU A 286 6.39 -14.71 -9.37
N LEU A 287 7.56 -14.74 -10.01
CA LEU A 287 8.44 -13.58 -10.14
C LEU A 287 7.78 -12.47 -10.96
N SER A 288 7.13 -12.81 -12.07
CA SER A 288 6.40 -11.84 -12.90
C SER A 288 5.23 -11.21 -12.13
N ARG A 289 4.49 -12.01 -11.34
CA ARG A 289 3.44 -11.51 -10.45
C ARG A 289 3.97 -10.57 -9.35
N ALA A 290 5.11 -10.92 -8.76
CA ALA A 290 5.78 -10.10 -7.76
C ALA A 290 6.34 -8.79 -8.35
N ALA A 291 6.77 -8.79 -9.61
CA ALA A 291 7.19 -7.59 -10.34
C ALA A 291 6.02 -6.63 -10.55
N ALA A 292 4.88 -7.13 -11.01
CA ALA A 292 3.65 -6.35 -11.07
C ALA A 292 3.26 -5.81 -9.69
N GLU A 293 3.33 -6.60 -8.62
CA GLU A 293 3.03 -6.08 -7.28
C GLU A 293 4.03 -5.01 -6.83
N THR A 294 5.31 -5.18 -7.15
CA THR A 294 6.38 -4.22 -6.82
C THR A 294 6.11 -2.85 -7.44
N VAL A 295 5.66 -2.79 -8.69
CA VAL A 295 5.26 -1.53 -9.33
C VAL A 295 4.09 -0.87 -8.58
N THR A 296 3.13 -1.67 -8.09
CA THR A 296 2.01 -1.14 -7.29
C THR A 296 2.51 -0.55 -5.98
N GLN A 297 3.37 -1.29 -5.28
CA GLN A 297 3.95 -0.85 -4.01
C GLN A 297 4.81 0.40 -4.20
N MET A 298 5.64 0.46 -5.24
CA MET A 298 6.46 1.64 -5.52
C MET A 298 5.62 2.88 -5.81
N GLY A 299 4.50 2.72 -6.54
CA GLY A 299 3.54 3.80 -6.77
C GLY A 299 2.87 4.28 -5.48
N LEU A 300 2.62 3.39 -4.51
CA LEU A 300 2.13 3.78 -3.18
C LEU A 300 3.20 4.53 -2.38
N ILE A 301 4.45 4.05 -2.40
CA ILE A 301 5.58 4.73 -1.75
C ILE A 301 5.74 6.16 -2.27
N LEU A 302 5.67 6.35 -3.59
CA LEU A 302 5.77 7.67 -4.22
C LEU A 302 4.69 8.65 -3.72
N ARG A 303 3.46 8.17 -3.46
CA ARG A 303 2.38 9.01 -2.92
C ARG A 303 2.52 9.25 -1.43
N GLU A 304 3.01 8.25 -0.69
CA GLU A 304 3.10 8.30 0.77
C GLU A 304 4.26 9.19 1.27
N GLN A 305 5.42 9.12 0.60
CA GLN A 305 6.65 9.77 1.06
C GLN A 305 6.53 11.31 1.22
N PRO A 306 5.96 12.07 0.25
CA PRO A 306 5.78 13.52 0.43
C PRO A 306 4.84 13.86 1.59
N LEU A 307 3.77 13.09 1.78
CA LEU A 307 2.79 13.29 2.85
C LEU A 307 3.41 13.08 4.22
N LEU A 308 4.22 12.02 4.36
CA LEU A 308 4.95 11.75 5.59
C LEU A 308 6.01 12.82 5.88
N SER A 309 6.76 13.24 4.86
CA SER A 309 7.76 14.30 5.03
C SER A 309 7.12 15.59 5.54
N MET A 310 5.99 16.00 4.97
CA MET A 310 5.27 17.19 5.40
C MET A 310 4.72 17.04 6.83
N ARG A 311 4.22 15.85 7.19
CA ARG A 311 3.78 15.54 8.56
C ARG A 311 4.92 15.59 9.58
N MET A 312 6.09 15.04 9.25
CA MET A 312 7.26 15.04 10.14
C MET A 312 7.81 16.46 10.35
N GLN A 313 7.78 17.30 9.30
CA GLN A 313 8.16 18.71 9.40
C GLN A 313 7.19 19.49 10.32
N ASP A 314 5.88 19.28 10.19
CA ASP A 314 4.88 19.92 11.07
C ASP A 314 5.03 19.48 12.55
N GLU A 315 5.29 18.19 12.82
CA GLU A 315 5.57 17.74 14.19
C GLU A 315 6.86 18.34 14.77
N GLY A 316 7.92 18.46 13.96
CA GLY A 316 9.16 19.13 14.35
C GLY A 316 8.94 20.61 14.71
N GLN A 317 8.15 21.32 13.89
CA GLN A 317 7.81 22.72 14.13
C GLN A 317 6.95 22.92 15.39
N ARG A 318 6.06 21.96 15.68
CA ARG A 318 5.21 21.99 16.89
C ARG A 318 5.95 21.59 18.16
N ARG A 319 6.91 20.65 18.09
CA ARG A 319 7.75 20.25 19.24
C ARG A 319 8.85 21.26 19.55
N GLY A 320 9.41 21.94 18.55
CA GLY A 320 10.41 23.00 18.72
C GLY A 320 9.84 24.36 19.16
N GLY A 321 8.51 24.51 19.19
CA GLY A 321 7.82 25.75 19.57
C GLY A 321 7.45 25.82 21.05
N LEU A 322 8.42 25.65 21.96
CA LEU A 322 8.32 26.15 23.33
C LEU A 322 9.44 27.19 23.48
N GLU A 323 9.06 28.42 23.81
CA GLU A 323 9.93 29.61 23.94
C GLU A 323 10.29 30.33 22.62
N THR A 324 9.34 31.09 22.06
CA THR A 324 9.50 32.56 21.91
C THR A 324 8.15 33.19 21.56
N SER A 325 7.72 34.13 22.40
CA SER A 325 6.92 35.31 22.07
C SER A 325 5.67 35.14 21.20
N ASP A 326 4.53 35.23 21.87
CA ASP A 326 3.42 36.15 21.58
C ASP A 326 3.69 37.17 20.45
N SER A 327 3.51 36.76 19.18
CA SER A 327 3.50 37.63 17.99
C SER A 327 2.94 36.90 16.77
N ARG A 328 1.69 36.42 16.87
CA ARG A 328 0.84 36.28 15.68
C ARG A 328 -0.30 37.27 15.77
N MET A 329 0.07 38.54 15.63
CA MET A 329 -0.82 39.54 15.06
C MET A 329 -1.23 39.05 13.67
N HIS A 330 -2.40 38.42 13.61
CA HIS A 330 -3.20 38.45 12.39
C HIS A 330 -3.41 39.92 12.02
N PRO A 331 -3.13 40.38 10.78
CA PRO A 331 -3.65 41.65 10.34
C PRO A 331 -5.16 41.52 10.34
N SER A 332 -5.77 42.15 11.34
CA SER A 332 -7.21 42.26 11.51
C SER A 332 -7.76 43.01 10.30
N ARG A 333 -8.26 42.27 9.32
CA ARG A 333 -9.21 42.82 8.34
C ARG A 333 -10.60 42.80 8.98
N ALA A 334 -10.74 43.50 10.12
CA ALA A 334 -12.02 43.80 10.73
C ALA A 334 -12.65 44.97 9.97
N ALA A 335 -13.26 44.64 8.84
CA ALA A 335 -14.28 45.47 8.22
C ALA A 335 -15.38 44.54 7.70
N GLN A 336 -16.44 44.44 8.50
CA GLN A 336 -17.82 44.18 8.08
C GLN A 336 -18.11 42.85 7.37
N SER A 337 -18.45 41.83 8.15
CA SER A 337 -19.61 40.99 7.84
C SER A 337 -20.02 40.22 9.10
N SER A 338 -21.17 40.59 9.66
CA SER A 338 -21.95 39.72 10.53
C SER A 338 -22.34 38.47 9.73
N GLY A 339 -21.79 37.31 10.07
CA GLY A 339 -22.10 36.07 9.37
C GLY A 339 -21.22 34.93 9.84
N GLU A 340 -21.81 34.07 10.66
CA GLU A 340 -21.47 32.66 10.90
C GLU A 340 -19.98 32.27 10.97
N SER A 341 -19.50 32.00 12.19
CA SER A 341 -18.20 31.38 12.40
C SER A 341 -18.12 30.06 11.63
N ALA A 342 -17.23 30.00 10.64
CA ALA A 342 -16.89 28.77 9.93
C ALA A 342 -16.47 27.71 10.97
N ARG A 343 -17.40 26.82 11.32
CA ARG A 343 -17.17 25.73 12.28
C ARG A 343 -16.09 24.83 11.69
N LYS A 344 -14.94 24.74 12.39
CA LYS A 344 -13.87 23.76 12.11
C LYS A 344 -14.52 22.39 11.82
N PRO A 345 -14.08 21.63 10.81
CA PRO A 345 -14.73 20.36 10.44
C PRO A 345 -14.85 19.45 11.66
N TRP A 346 -16.04 18.93 11.89
CA TRP A 346 -16.39 18.21 13.11
C TRP A 346 -15.73 16.83 13.00
N VAL A 347 -14.68 16.59 13.77
CA VAL A 347 -14.08 15.25 13.85
C VAL A 347 -14.99 14.39 14.73
N TYR A 348 -15.78 13.52 14.10
CA TYR A 348 -16.63 12.58 14.81
C TYR A 348 -15.77 11.42 15.34
N THR A 349 -15.59 11.35 16.66
CA THR A 349 -14.88 10.23 17.31
C THR A 349 -15.90 9.14 17.63
N ILE A 350 -15.85 8.05 16.88
CA ILE A 350 -16.72 6.88 17.10
C ILE A 350 -16.17 6.13 18.32
N LYS A 351 -16.88 6.23 19.45
CA LYS A 351 -16.48 5.60 20.71
C LYS A 351 -17.13 4.23 20.91
N ASP A 352 -18.28 3.98 20.28
CA ASP A 352 -19.04 2.74 20.45
C ASP A 352 -19.61 2.20 19.12
N ARG A 353 -19.82 0.87 19.04
CA ARG A 353 -20.36 0.17 17.85
C ARG A 353 -21.81 0.52 17.58
N THR A 354 -22.56 0.95 18.60
CA THR A 354 -23.95 1.40 18.46
C THR A 354 -24.04 2.74 17.72
N ASP A 355 -23.10 3.65 17.96
CA ASP A 355 -22.98 4.94 17.26
C ASP A 355 -22.60 4.75 15.80
N LEU A 356 -21.72 3.78 15.50
CA LEU A 356 -21.38 3.40 14.13
C LEU A 356 -22.60 2.89 13.35
N ARG A 357 -23.42 2.02 13.97
CA ARG A 357 -24.66 1.50 13.37
C ARG A 357 -25.70 2.60 13.14
N ARG A 358 -25.76 3.61 14.02
CA ARG A 358 -26.66 4.77 13.86
C ARG A 358 -26.20 5.65 12.70
N LEU A 359 -24.89 5.94 12.62
CA LEU A 359 -24.29 6.72 11.55
C LEU A 359 -24.53 6.08 10.18
N TYR A 360 -24.28 4.78 10.04
CA TYR A 360 -24.55 4.07 8.78
C TYR A 360 -26.03 4.12 8.41
N ARG A 361 -26.94 3.97 9.39
CA ARG A 361 -28.38 4.08 9.13
C ARG A 361 -28.79 5.47 8.63
N GLU A 362 -28.17 6.52 9.16
CA GLU A 362 -28.43 7.90 8.75
C GLU A 362 -27.79 8.27 7.39
N LYS A 363 -26.75 7.54 6.96
CA LYS A 363 -25.99 7.84 5.74
C LYS A 363 -26.32 6.95 4.55
N VAL A 364 -27.15 5.93 4.72
CA VAL A 364 -27.62 5.07 3.62
C VAL A 364 -29.00 5.58 3.18
N PHE A 365 -29.24 5.64 1.87
CA PHE A 365 -30.45 6.19 1.22
C PHE A 365 -30.65 7.71 1.35
N THR A 366 -29.59 8.49 1.60
CA THR A 366 -29.68 9.96 1.49
C THR A 366 -29.59 10.43 0.04
N PRO A 367 -30.43 11.37 -0.41
CA PRO A 367 -30.32 11.97 -1.75
C PRO A 367 -28.94 12.61 -1.98
N GLY A 368 -28.38 12.41 -3.18
CA GLY A 368 -27.05 12.93 -3.56
C GLY A 368 -26.99 14.43 -3.84
N HIS A 369 -28.03 15.17 -3.48
CA HIS A 369 -28.12 16.63 -3.62
C HIS A 369 -28.47 17.24 -2.26
N ASN A 370 -28.13 18.52 -2.09
CA ASN A 370 -28.54 19.26 -0.90
C ASN A 370 -30.07 19.27 -0.85
N LEU A 371 -30.63 18.76 0.23
CA LEU A 371 -32.05 18.89 0.50
C LEU A 371 -32.34 20.34 0.87
N PRO A 372 -33.55 20.86 0.55
CA PRO A 372 -33.98 22.16 1.03
C PRO A 372 -33.80 22.24 2.55
N SER A 373 -33.04 23.22 3.02
CA SER A 373 -32.82 23.45 4.44
C SER A 373 -34.01 24.11 5.13
N MET A 374 -34.98 24.57 4.34
CA MET A 374 -36.18 25.27 4.79
C MET A 374 -37.41 24.41 4.49
N SER A 375 -38.37 24.42 5.41
CA SER A 375 -39.63 23.72 5.19
C SER A 375 -40.52 24.47 4.20
N LEU A 376 -41.45 23.77 3.54
CA LEU A 376 -42.43 24.42 2.64
C LEU A 376 -43.22 25.53 3.34
N ALA A 377 -43.54 25.35 4.63
CA ALA A 377 -44.23 26.35 5.43
C ALA A 377 -43.35 27.59 5.70
N GLU A 378 -42.05 27.39 5.89
CA GLU A 378 -41.08 28.45 6.11
C GLU A 378 -40.82 29.25 4.83
N CYS A 379 -40.71 28.56 3.68
CA CYS A 379 -40.69 29.22 2.37
C CYS A 379 -41.95 30.05 2.12
N ALA A 380 -43.14 29.50 2.40
CA ALA A 380 -44.40 30.23 2.22
C ALA A 380 -44.50 31.46 3.15
N ALA A 381 -43.97 31.36 4.38
CA ALA A 381 -43.92 32.48 5.31
C ALA A 381 -42.99 33.60 4.81
N ILE A 382 -41.82 33.23 4.29
CA ILE A 382 -40.84 34.18 3.73
C ILE A 382 -41.39 34.83 2.46
N GLU A 383 -42.06 34.07 1.60
CA GLU A 383 -42.71 34.61 0.40
C GLU A 383 -43.81 35.60 0.77
N MET A 384 -44.68 35.25 1.74
CA MET A 384 -45.72 36.13 2.25
C MET A 384 -45.14 37.39 2.93
N GLU A 385 -44.04 37.26 3.67
CA GLU A 385 -43.35 38.38 4.30
C GLU A 385 -42.72 39.32 3.27
N MET A 386 -42.09 38.78 2.23
CA MET A 386 -41.55 39.56 1.10
C MET A 386 -42.68 40.22 0.29
N GLU A 387 -43.82 39.54 0.12
CA GLU A 387 -44.98 40.10 -0.57
C GLU A 387 -45.56 41.29 0.21
N VAL A 388 -45.66 41.19 1.54
CA VAL A 388 -46.16 42.28 2.39
C VAL A 388 -45.14 43.44 2.49
N ASN A 389 -43.84 43.14 2.62
CA ASN A 389 -42.83 44.14 2.96
C ASN A 389 -42.05 44.71 1.76
N GLN A 390 -41.99 44.02 0.62
CA GLN A 390 -41.18 44.45 -0.55
C GLN A 390 -42.03 44.69 -1.80
N ILE A 391 -43.04 43.86 -2.07
CA ILE A 391 -43.83 43.92 -3.31
C ILE A 391 -45.13 44.73 -3.11
N GLY A 392 -45.78 44.59 -1.95
CA GLY A 392 -47.00 45.29 -1.55
C GLY A 392 -46.77 46.54 -0.70
N ALA A 393 -45.53 46.80 -0.26
CA ALA A 393 -45.20 48.05 0.40
C ALA A 393 -45.41 49.20 -0.60
N ALA A 394 -46.35 50.09 -0.26
CA ALA A 394 -46.66 51.27 -1.06
C ALA A 394 -45.38 52.09 -1.26
N LYS A 395 -44.75 51.93 -2.44
CA LYS A 395 -43.74 52.87 -2.92
C LYS A 395 -44.37 54.26 -2.81
N PRO A 396 -43.69 55.28 -2.23
CA PRO A 396 -44.24 56.63 -2.18
C PRO A 396 -44.62 56.99 -3.61
N LYS A 397 -45.92 57.18 -3.81
CA LYS A 397 -46.52 57.46 -5.11
C LYS A 397 -46.03 58.85 -5.50
N VAL A 398 -44.88 58.93 -6.17
CA VAL A 398 -44.57 60.08 -7.01
C VAL A 398 -45.57 59.97 -8.14
N VAL A 399 -46.70 60.65 -7.98
CA VAL A 399 -47.68 60.84 -9.04
C VAL A 399 -47.03 61.81 -10.01
N GLU A 400 -46.23 61.30 -10.94
CA GLU A 400 -46.04 62.02 -12.20
C GLU A 400 -47.26 61.73 -13.05
N GLU A 401 -48.11 62.74 -13.17
CA GLU A 401 -49.25 62.74 -14.08
C GLU A 401 -48.72 62.75 -15.52
N TYR A 402 -48.64 61.58 -16.14
CA TYR A 402 -48.30 61.47 -17.56
C TYR A 402 -49.58 61.44 -18.41
N SER A 403 -49.98 62.60 -18.93
CA SER A 403 -50.77 62.67 -20.15
C SER A 403 -49.82 62.85 -21.32
N THR A 404 -49.69 61.85 -22.21
CA THR A 404 -49.42 61.96 -23.66
C THR A 404 -48.94 60.63 -24.22
N ALA A 405 -49.27 60.37 -25.49
CA ALA A 405 -48.81 59.20 -26.27
C ALA A 405 -47.27 59.08 -26.38
N GLN A 406 -46.51 60.12 -26.01
CA GLN A 406 -45.05 60.12 -26.00
C GLN A 406 -44.44 59.20 -24.93
N ALA A 407 -45.05 59.08 -23.75
CA ALA A 407 -44.52 58.22 -22.68
C ALA A 407 -44.70 56.71 -22.97
N GLN A 408 -45.69 56.35 -23.80
CA GLN A 408 -45.81 54.96 -24.29
C GLN A 408 -44.74 54.65 -25.34
N ALA A 409 -44.45 55.60 -26.23
CA ALA A 409 -43.40 55.45 -27.23
C ALA A 409 -42.01 55.31 -26.59
N GLU A 410 -41.67 56.14 -25.60
CA GLU A 410 -40.38 56.04 -24.87
C GLU A 410 -40.22 54.69 -24.16
N ARG A 411 -41.29 54.14 -23.61
CA ARG A 411 -41.26 52.82 -22.95
C ARG A 411 -41.11 51.67 -23.94
N GLU A 412 -41.71 51.78 -25.12
CA GLU A 412 -41.52 50.81 -26.20
C GLU A 412 -40.09 50.87 -26.74
N GLU A 413 -39.52 52.07 -26.86
CA GLU A 413 -38.14 52.29 -27.30
C GLU A 413 -37.12 51.79 -26.26
N GLU A 414 -37.38 51.98 -24.96
CA GLU A 414 -36.55 51.46 -23.88
C GLU A 414 -36.55 49.92 -23.84
N LYS A 415 -37.71 49.29 -24.04
CA LYS A 415 -37.79 47.83 -24.17
C LYS A 415 -37.05 47.31 -25.39
N GLU A 416 -37.15 48.00 -26.51
CA GLU A 416 -36.43 47.61 -27.73
C GLU A 416 -34.90 47.76 -27.55
N LEU A 417 -34.46 48.73 -26.76
CA LEU A 417 -33.06 48.89 -26.35
C LEU A 417 -32.60 47.75 -25.44
N GLU A 418 -33.42 47.37 -24.45
CA GLU A 418 -33.13 46.23 -23.56
C GLU A 418 -33.09 44.90 -24.31
N GLU A 419 -34.04 44.67 -25.23
CA GLU A 419 -34.08 43.47 -26.07
C GLU A 419 -32.84 43.38 -26.98
N ARG A 420 -32.42 44.51 -27.56
CA ARG A 420 -31.21 44.59 -28.39
C ARG A 420 -29.95 44.35 -27.56
N ALA A 421 -29.84 44.95 -26.37
CA ALA A 421 -28.73 44.71 -25.46
C ALA A 421 -28.67 43.24 -24.98
N TRP A 422 -29.83 42.59 -24.83
CA TRP A 422 -29.92 41.19 -24.46
C TRP A 422 -29.52 40.24 -25.60
N ASP A 423 -29.83 40.60 -26.84
CA ASP A 423 -29.34 39.87 -28.02
C ASP A 423 -27.83 40.04 -28.20
N ASP A 424 -27.28 41.25 -28.10
CA ASP A 424 -25.83 41.50 -28.16
C ASP A 424 -25.08 40.70 -27.07
N TRP A 425 -25.62 40.66 -25.85
CA TRP A 425 -25.03 39.89 -24.76
C TRP A 425 -25.07 38.37 -25.03
N LYS A 426 -26.14 37.84 -25.63
CA LYS A 426 -26.22 36.41 -25.98
C LYS A 426 -25.21 36.04 -27.08
N ASP A 427 -24.97 36.94 -28.02
CA ASP A 427 -23.97 36.75 -29.08
C ASP A 427 -22.54 36.77 -28.53
N ASP A 428 -22.25 37.66 -27.57
CA ASP A 428 -20.96 37.70 -26.85
C ASP A 428 -20.77 36.51 -25.89
N ASN A 429 -21.85 35.85 -25.47
CA ASN A 429 -21.84 34.73 -24.52
C ASN A 429 -22.42 33.43 -25.12
N PRO A 430 -21.79 32.87 -26.18
CA PRO A 430 -22.30 31.68 -26.84
C PRO A 430 -22.27 30.47 -25.89
N LYS A 431 -23.38 29.74 -25.83
CA LYS A 431 -23.51 28.52 -25.01
C LYS A 431 -22.32 27.57 -25.25
N GLY A 432 -21.63 27.22 -24.18
CA GLY A 432 -20.47 26.32 -24.21
C GLY A 432 -19.10 26.99 -24.37
N SER A 433 -19.01 28.33 -24.36
CA SER A 433 -17.73 29.07 -24.36
C SER A 433 -16.78 28.62 -23.23
N GLY A 434 -17.31 28.28 -22.05
CA GLY A 434 -16.53 27.80 -20.90
C GLY A 434 -15.82 26.45 -21.10
N ASN A 435 -16.25 25.63 -22.08
CA ASN A 435 -15.65 24.29 -22.32
C ASN A 435 -14.74 24.23 -23.55
N LYS A 436 -14.53 25.35 -24.27
CA LYS A 436 -13.71 25.41 -25.49
C LYS A 436 -12.23 25.73 -25.24
N MET A 437 -11.88 26.29 -24.08
CA MET A 437 -10.50 26.66 -23.74
C MET A 437 -9.70 25.53 -23.06
N ARG A 438 -10.33 24.38 -22.75
CA ARG A 438 -9.70 23.25 -22.02
C ARG A 438 -9.56 21.97 -22.85
N ASN A 439 -9.55 22.08 -24.17
CA ASN A 439 -9.12 21.02 -25.09
C ASN A 439 -8.29 21.64 -26.21
N LYS A 440 -7.01 21.91 -25.93
CA LYS A 440 -5.98 21.86 -26.97
C LYS A 440 -5.29 20.51 -26.76
N GLY A 441 -5.53 19.62 -27.71
CA GLY A 441 -4.96 18.28 -27.75
C GLY A 441 -3.47 18.27 -28.01
#